data_AF-A0A7L1BV11-F1
#
_entry.id   AF-A0A7L1BV11-F1
#
_cell.length_a   1.000
_cell.length_b   1.000
_cell.length_c   1.000
_cell.angle_alpha   90.00
_cell.angle_beta   90.00
_cell.angle_gamma   90.00
#
_symmetry.space_group_name_H-M   'P 1'
#
loop_
_entity.id
_entity.type
_entity.pdbx_description
1 polymer ?
#
loop_
_entity_poly.entity_id
_entity_poly.type
_entity_poly.pdbx_seq_one_letter_code
_entity_poly.pdbx_strand_id
1 'polypeptide(L)'
;PLGAGGALGALGMWVSSPQGSGTGALETVGTDMKLLRPSSPESHYETLRHLYQGCQVVQGNLELTYLPADADTSFLKDIKEVQGYVLIAENQVSGLE
;
A
#
# COMPACT_ATOMS: atom_id res chain seq x y z
N PRO A 1 -9.97 37.62 8.06
CA PRO A 1 -10.38 38.47 9.21
C PRO A 1 -10.64 37.62 10.46
N LEU A 2 -9.76 37.79 11.45
CA LEU A 2 -9.93 37.58 12.90
C LEU A 2 -10.58 36.28 13.40
N GLY A 3 -9.74 35.34 13.82
CA GLY A 3 -9.99 34.44 14.94
C GLY A 3 -8.74 34.42 15.80
N ALA A 4 -8.77 35.11 16.94
CA ALA A 4 -7.66 35.21 17.88
C ALA A 4 -7.52 33.93 18.70
N GLY A 5 -6.28 33.48 18.91
CA GLY A 5 -5.95 32.41 19.85
C GLY A 5 -4.48 32.50 20.23
N GLY A 6 -4.19 33.19 21.34
CA GLY A 6 -2.86 33.21 21.94
C GLY A 6 -2.80 32.30 23.17
N ALA A 7 -1.72 31.54 23.29
CA ALA A 7 -1.00 31.18 24.52
C ALA A 7 0.13 30.20 24.14
N LEU A 8 1.40 30.63 24.26
CA LEU A 8 2.33 30.31 25.36
C LEU A 8 3.07 28.97 25.19
N GLY A 9 4.37 29.09 24.93
CA GLY A 9 5.45 28.26 25.48
C GLY A 9 5.30 26.74 25.47
N ALA A 10 5.92 26.09 24.47
CA ALA A 10 6.78 24.94 24.66
C ALA A 10 7.50 24.67 23.34
N LEU A 11 8.80 24.41 23.38
CA LEU A 11 9.61 23.97 22.24
C LEU A 11 9.22 22.51 21.89
N GLY A 12 8.01 22.32 21.37
CA GLY A 12 7.51 21.05 20.88
C GLY A 12 7.54 21.06 19.35
N MET A 13 8.20 20.08 18.74
CA MET A 13 8.11 19.85 17.30
C MET A 13 6.63 19.77 16.91
N TRP A 14 6.21 20.62 15.98
CA TRP A 14 4.94 20.44 15.29
C TRP A 14 5.09 19.21 14.41
N VAL A 15 4.68 18.04 14.90
CA VAL A 15 4.33 16.94 14.00
C VAL A 15 3.06 17.38 13.30
N SER A 16 3.19 17.87 12.08
CA SER A 16 2.04 18.03 11.20
C SER A 16 1.43 16.65 11.00
N SER A 17 0.22 16.44 11.53
CA SER A 17 -0.64 15.35 11.07
C SER A 17 -0.71 15.42 9.54
N PRO A 18 -0.63 14.30 8.80
CA PRO A 18 -0.94 14.33 7.38
C PRO A 18 -2.37 14.86 7.25
N GLN A 19 -2.52 16.00 6.60
CA GLN A 19 -3.81 16.51 6.18
C GLN A 19 -4.37 15.54 5.15
N GLY A 20 -5.17 14.58 5.61
CA GLY A 20 -6.09 13.85 4.75
C GLY A 20 -7.33 14.70 4.52
N SER A 21 -7.20 15.81 3.79
CA SER A 21 -8.35 16.52 3.23
C SER A 21 -8.21 16.58 1.71
N GLY A 22 -8.77 15.59 1.06
CA GLY A 22 -8.97 15.57 -0.38
C GLY A 22 -9.89 14.40 -0.68
N THR A 23 -10.73 14.53 -1.69
CA THR A 23 -11.39 13.43 -2.37
C THR A 23 -10.35 12.59 -3.14
N GLY A 24 -9.32 12.13 -2.43
CA GLY A 24 -8.15 11.43 -2.94
C GLY A 24 -8.29 9.93 -2.72
N ALA A 25 -7.85 9.17 -3.71
CA ALA A 25 -7.85 7.72 -3.67
C ALA A 25 -7.02 7.20 -2.47
N LEU A 26 -7.33 6.02 -1.92
CA LEU A 26 -6.50 5.43 -0.87
C LEU A 26 -5.16 5.01 -1.48
N GLU A 27 -4.05 5.56 -0.99
CA GLU A 27 -2.72 5.34 -1.58
C GLU A 27 -1.84 4.48 -0.66
N THR A 28 -1.10 3.54 -1.25
CA THR A 28 -0.08 2.73 -0.55
C THR A 28 1.24 2.77 -1.33
N VAL A 29 2.38 2.74 -0.63
CA VAL A 29 3.70 2.54 -1.24
C VAL A 29 3.90 1.07 -1.62
N GLY A 30 4.21 0.82 -2.90
CA GLY A 30 4.48 -0.50 -3.45
C GLY A 30 5.86 -1.06 -3.03
N THR A 31 6.27 -2.15 -3.68
CA THR A 31 7.50 -2.89 -3.34
C THR A 31 8.59 -2.78 -4.42
N ASP A 32 9.83 -3.12 -4.06
CA ASP A 32 10.97 -3.23 -4.98
C ASP A 32 11.81 -4.48 -4.66
N MET A 33 11.12 -5.61 -4.52
CA MET A 33 11.68 -6.93 -4.22
C MET A 33 11.99 -7.72 -5.49
N LYS A 34 11.43 -7.35 -6.66
CA LYS A 34 11.62 -8.08 -7.92
C LYS A 34 11.26 -9.57 -7.75
N LEU A 35 12.25 -10.45 -7.96
CA LEU A 35 12.13 -11.91 -7.79
C LEU A 35 12.87 -12.41 -6.55
N LEU A 36 13.25 -11.54 -5.62
CA LEU A 36 13.82 -11.96 -4.33
C LEU A 36 12.82 -12.88 -3.62
N ARG A 37 13.25 -14.12 -3.37
CA ARG A 37 12.39 -15.16 -2.80
C ARG A 37 12.10 -14.82 -1.32
N PRO A 38 10.82 -14.72 -0.91
CA PRO A 38 10.47 -14.51 0.48
C PRO A 38 10.94 -15.67 1.36
N SER A 39 11.34 -15.36 2.59
CA SER A 39 11.78 -16.37 3.57
C SER A 39 10.63 -17.18 4.17
N SER A 40 9.41 -16.60 4.23
CA SER A 40 8.17 -17.27 4.63
C SER A 40 7.07 -16.93 3.62
N PRO A 41 6.54 -17.92 2.88
CA PRO A 41 5.42 -17.72 1.96
C PRO A 41 4.16 -17.16 2.64
N GLU A 42 3.85 -17.61 3.86
CA GLU A 42 2.68 -17.19 4.61
C GLU A 42 2.80 -15.71 5.01
N SER A 43 3.96 -15.32 5.55
CA SER A 43 4.22 -13.93 5.92
C SER A 43 4.24 -13.00 4.71
N HIS A 44 4.71 -13.49 3.56
CA HIS A 44 4.71 -12.75 2.31
C HIS A 44 3.31 -12.43 1.81
N TYR A 45 2.43 -13.43 1.75
CA TYR A 45 1.03 -13.22 1.37
C TYR A 45 0.32 -12.22 2.30
N GLU A 46 0.46 -12.39 3.63
CA GLU A 46 -0.15 -11.48 4.60
C GLU A 46 0.39 -10.05 4.48
N THR A 47 1.67 -9.88 4.14
CA THR A 47 2.25 -8.56 3.87
C THR A 47 1.61 -7.91 2.64
N LEU A 48 1.48 -8.65 1.53
CA LEU A 48 0.84 -8.13 0.32
C LEU A 48 -0.62 -7.77 0.56
N ARG A 49 -1.37 -8.64 1.26
CA ARG A 49 -2.77 -8.39 1.64
C ARG A 49 -2.87 -7.12 2.47
N HIS A 50 -2.04 -6.97 3.50
CA HIS A 50 -2.08 -5.80 4.37
C HIS A 50 -1.74 -4.49 3.65
N LEU A 51 -0.77 -4.51 2.73
CA LEU A 51 -0.39 -3.33 1.95
C LEU A 51 -1.52 -2.89 1.01
N TYR A 52 -2.10 -3.84 0.28
CA TYR A 52 -2.94 -3.52 -0.86
C TYR A 52 -4.45 -3.58 -0.57
N GLN A 53 -4.87 -4.11 0.58
CA GLN A 53 -6.29 -4.17 0.94
C GLN A 53 -6.92 -2.76 1.02
N GLY A 54 -7.88 -2.51 0.12
CA GLY A 54 -8.57 -1.23 -0.01
C GLY A 54 -7.77 -0.15 -0.73
N CYS A 55 -6.52 -0.45 -1.13
CA CYS A 55 -5.67 0.47 -1.88
C CYS A 55 -6.28 0.73 -3.26
N GLN A 56 -6.26 1.99 -3.69
CA GLN A 56 -6.72 2.43 -4.99
C GLN A 56 -5.56 2.89 -5.88
N VAL A 57 -4.49 3.46 -5.29
CA VAL A 57 -3.30 3.92 -6.02
C VAL A 57 -2.04 3.35 -5.36
N VAL A 58 -1.25 2.60 -6.14
CA VAL A 58 0.06 2.12 -5.70
C VAL A 58 1.14 3.11 -6.12
N GLN A 59 1.75 3.78 -5.14
CA GLN A 59 2.94 4.61 -5.34
C GLN A 59 4.15 3.69 -5.54
N GLY A 60 4.67 3.62 -6.76
CA GLY A 60 5.74 2.68 -7.12
C GLY A 60 5.19 1.40 -7.74
N ASN A 61 5.79 0.25 -7.44
CA ASN A 61 5.54 -0.99 -8.18
C ASN A 61 4.56 -1.91 -7.45
N LEU A 62 3.66 -2.53 -8.19
CA LEU A 62 2.84 -3.62 -7.70
C LEU A 62 3.53 -4.95 -8.07
N GLU A 63 4.09 -5.63 -7.07
CA GLU A 63 4.78 -6.91 -7.29
C GLU A 63 4.00 -8.05 -6.63
N LEU A 64 3.36 -8.86 -7.47
CA LEU A 64 2.65 -10.06 -7.09
C LEU A 64 3.52 -11.26 -7.47
N THR A 65 4.31 -11.73 -6.52
CA THR A 65 5.24 -12.86 -6.72
C THR A 65 5.05 -13.93 -5.66
N TYR A 66 5.32 -15.19 -6.02
CA TYR A 66 5.31 -16.32 -5.09
C TYR A 66 3.99 -16.52 -4.30
N LEU A 67 2.85 -16.12 -4.86
CA LEU A 67 1.54 -16.39 -4.25
C LEU A 67 1.20 -17.89 -4.35
N PRO A 68 0.77 -18.54 -3.24
CA PRO A 68 0.35 -19.94 -3.25
C PRO A 68 -0.97 -20.13 -4.03
N ALA A 69 -1.27 -21.37 -4.43
CA ALA A 69 -2.41 -21.66 -5.31
C ALA A 69 -3.78 -21.31 -4.70
N ASP A 70 -3.87 -21.30 -3.38
CA ASP A 70 -5.07 -21.01 -2.58
C ASP A 70 -5.12 -19.56 -2.06
N ALA A 71 -4.20 -18.69 -2.50
CA ALA A 71 -4.21 -17.28 -2.09
C ALA A 71 -5.49 -16.57 -2.57
N ASP A 72 -6.17 -15.91 -1.64
CA ASP A 72 -7.29 -15.01 -1.93
C ASP A 72 -6.75 -13.66 -2.42
N THR A 73 -6.93 -13.37 -3.71
CA THR A 73 -6.45 -12.14 -4.35
C THR A 73 -7.49 -11.02 -4.39
N SER A 74 -8.66 -11.20 -3.77
CA SER A 74 -9.75 -10.22 -3.81
C SER A 74 -9.41 -8.85 -3.22
N PHE A 75 -8.32 -8.75 -2.44
CA PHE A 75 -7.80 -7.49 -1.92
C PHE A 75 -7.24 -6.56 -3.01
N LEU A 76 -6.98 -7.07 -4.22
CA LEU A 76 -6.47 -6.31 -5.36
C LEU A 76 -7.55 -5.56 -6.15
N LYS A 77 -8.83 -5.95 -6.02
CA LYS A 77 -9.96 -5.44 -6.82
C LYS A 77 -10.13 -3.92 -6.79
N ASP A 78 -9.69 -3.30 -5.70
CA ASP A 78 -9.85 -1.88 -5.44
C ASP A 78 -8.76 -1.04 -6.11
N ILE A 79 -7.62 -1.65 -6.50
CA ILE A 79 -6.51 -0.98 -7.16
C ILE A 79 -6.97 -0.49 -8.54
N LYS A 80 -6.79 0.82 -8.79
CA LYS A 80 -7.13 1.49 -10.05
C LYS A 80 -5.91 2.00 -10.79
N GLU A 81 -4.83 2.31 -10.07
CA GLU A 81 -3.62 2.88 -10.64
C GLU A 81 -2.36 2.30 -9.98
N VAL A 82 -1.33 2.06 -10.78
CA VAL A 82 0.03 1.73 -10.34
C VAL A 82 0.97 2.69 -11.04
N GLN A 83 1.74 3.47 -10.27
CA GLN A 83 2.59 4.54 -10.82
C GLN A 83 3.94 4.03 -11.36
N GLY A 84 4.36 2.86 -10.93
CA GLY A 84 5.55 2.15 -11.41
C GLY A 84 5.18 1.05 -12.41
N TYR A 85 5.79 -0.13 -12.25
CA TYR A 85 5.44 -1.31 -13.05
C TYR A 85 4.58 -2.29 -12.26
N VAL A 86 3.92 -3.20 -12.99
CA VAL A 86 3.25 -4.37 -12.44
C VAL A 86 4.09 -5.61 -12.76
N LEU A 87 4.51 -6.35 -11.73
CA LEU A 87 5.23 -7.61 -11.88
C LEU A 87 4.35 -8.75 -11.38
N ILE A 88 4.04 -9.70 -12.26
CA ILE A 88 3.31 -10.93 -11.94
C ILE A 88 4.19 -12.10 -12.38
N ALA A 89 4.78 -12.82 -11.43
CA ALA A 89 5.73 -13.88 -11.73
C ALA A 89 5.77 -14.94 -10.60
N GLU A 90 6.10 -16.18 -10.93
CA GLU A 90 6.29 -17.28 -9.94
C GLU A 90 5.08 -17.54 -9.04
N ASN A 91 3.87 -17.14 -9.45
CA ASN A 91 2.63 -17.40 -8.70
C ASN A 91 2.03 -18.75 -9.09
N GLN A 92 1.31 -19.36 -8.14
CA GLN A 92 0.56 -20.61 -8.36
C GLN A 92 -0.96 -20.39 -8.43
N VAL A 93 -1.44 -19.16 -8.24
CA VAL A 93 -2.86 -18.82 -8.36
C VAL A 93 -3.39 -19.06 -9.77
N SER A 94 -4.65 -19.48 -9.89
CA SER A 94 -5.30 -19.73 -11.18
C SER A 94 -5.73 -18.44 -11.91
N GLY A 95 -5.82 -17.33 -11.20
CA GLY A 95 -6.21 -16.03 -11.73
C GLY A 95 -6.03 -14.93 -10.67
N LEU A 96 -6.01 -13.68 -11.12
CA LEU A 96 -6.09 -12.50 -10.26
C LEU A 96 -7.50 -11.90 -10.40
N GLU A 97 -8.08 -11.43 -9.29
CA GLU A 97 -9.41 -10.82 -9.23
C GLU A 97 -9.38 -9.29 -9.27
#